data_AF-A0A6N3G7A6-F1
#
_entry.id   AF-A0A6N3G7A6-F1
#
_cell.length_a   1.000
_cell.length_b   1.000
_cell.length_c   1.000
_cell.angle_alpha   90.00
_cell.angle_beta   90.00
_cell.angle_gamma   90.00
#
_symmetry.space_group_name_H-M   'P 1'
#
loop_
_entity.id
_entity.type
_entity.pdbx_description
1 polymer ?
#
loop_
_entity_poly.entity_id
_entity_poly.type
_entity_poly.pdbx_seq_one_letter_code
_entity_poly.pdbx_strand_id
1 'polypeptide(L)'
;MESENITRLQVNDKEIILIGTAHVSPTSVSEVKDLIESECPDSVCIELDAGRYESMNQKEQWADTDIVKVIKAGKAGFLFANIILSNYQRKLAEQFDIRSGQEMMQGIESAEKCGAQLVLADRSIQVTFNRIWKGCSLWEKMKLLTTIIMSIIDDEEITEEELEELKTEDMLSAALSELGNSFKGVKKYLVDERDQYLAYKIKNAPGKKVVAVLGAAHVPGIREELYKDQDIAELESLPPKSKAGKIIGWSIPILLVLLVLATFTVNPGSGWEQTRNWLLWTTSLAGIGALLAGGHILSILTAIVAAPISALSPVLAAGWFSGITEAHFRKPKVEDFESLPKDLGSLKGLWHNKVTKILLVVILTNVGCAIGNITGSLNIIGIFIQTFS
;
A
#
# COMPACT_ATOMS: atom_id res chain seq x y z
N MET A 1 -9.40 -32.57 -25.55
CA MET A 1 -8.04 -32.02 -25.38
C MET A 1 -8.08 -31.36 -24.01
N GLU A 2 -7.35 -31.89 -23.03
CA GLU A 2 -7.17 -31.16 -21.76
C GLU A 2 -6.35 -29.91 -22.09
N SER A 3 -6.86 -28.74 -21.75
CA SER A 3 -6.12 -27.49 -21.93
C SER A 3 -4.98 -27.45 -20.92
N GLU A 4 -3.81 -26.93 -21.33
CA GLU A 4 -2.58 -26.91 -20.52
C GLU A 4 -2.74 -26.17 -19.18
N ASN A 5 -3.78 -25.35 -19.03
CA ASN A 5 -4.05 -24.54 -17.85
C ASN A 5 -5.01 -25.16 -16.81
N ILE A 6 -5.50 -26.39 -17.02
CA ILE A 6 -6.37 -27.09 -16.07
C ILE A 6 -5.59 -28.20 -15.34
N THR A 7 -5.58 -28.15 -14.01
CA THR A 7 -4.98 -29.18 -13.17
C THR A 7 -6.04 -29.86 -12.30
N ARG A 8 -6.21 -31.18 -12.43
CA ARG A 8 -7.13 -31.97 -11.60
C ARG A 8 -6.36 -32.73 -10.52
N LEU A 9 -6.84 -32.67 -9.28
CA LEU A 9 -6.20 -33.24 -8.11
C LEU A 9 -7.24 -33.93 -7.21
N GLN A 10 -6.84 -35.03 -6.59
CA GLN A 10 -7.61 -35.66 -5.53
C GLN A 10 -6.96 -35.34 -4.19
N VAL A 11 -7.65 -34.57 -3.34
CA VAL A 11 -7.14 -34.15 -2.04
C VAL A 11 -8.15 -34.58 -0.98
N ASN A 12 -7.74 -35.47 -0.09
CA ASN A 12 -8.63 -36.14 0.86
C ASN A 12 -9.79 -36.84 0.11
N ASP A 13 -11.04 -36.53 0.47
CA ASP A 13 -12.26 -37.05 -0.15
C ASP A 13 -12.84 -36.11 -1.24
N LYS A 14 -12.05 -35.13 -1.71
CA LYS A 14 -12.48 -34.10 -2.66
C LYS A 14 -11.72 -34.16 -3.99
N GLU A 15 -12.45 -33.92 -5.07
CA GLU A 15 -11.92 -33.58 -6.38
C GLU A 15 -11.73 -32.06 -6.45
N ILE A 16 -10.50 -31.62 -6.69
CA ILE A 16 -10.12 -30.21 -6.82
C ILE A 16 -9.62 -29.96 -8.23
N ILE A 17 -10.25 -29.02 -8.92
CA ILE A 17 -9.90 -28.61 -10.28
C ILE A 17 -9.39 -27.17 -10.22
N LEU A 18 -8.11 -26.97 -10.53
CA LEU A 18 -7.49 -25.65 -10.60
C LEU A 18 -7.50 -25.19 -12.05
N ILE A 19 -8.00 -23.99 -12.33
CA ILE A 19 -7.86 -23.33 -13.63
C ILE A 19 -6.96 -22.10 -13.47
N GLY A 20 -5.81 -22.15 -14.13
CA GLY A 20 -4.87 -21.05 -14.23
C GLY A 20 -5.30 -20.07 -15.32
N THR A 21 -5.37 -18.79 -14.97
CA THR A 21 -5.80 -17.72 -15.86
C THR A 21 -4.71 -16.67 -16.02
N ALA A 22 -4.62 -16.11 -17.22
CA ALA A 22 -3.86 -14.89 -17.45
C ALA A 22 -4.86 -13.72 -17.38
N HIS A 23 -4.73 -12.85 -16.37
CA HIS A 23 -5.69 -11.79 -15.98
C HIS A 23 -6.02 -10.70 -17.02
N VAL A 24 -5.62 -10.91 -18.27
CA VAL A 24 -5.82 -10.03 -19.42
C VAL A 24 -6.23 -10.79 -20.69
N SER A 25 -6.45 -12.11 -20.64
CA SER A 25 -6.80 -12.88 -21.83
C SER A 25 -8.32 -13.11 -21.96
N PRO A 26 -8.96 -12.71 -23.07
CA PRO A 26 -10.35 -13.04 -23.36
C PRO A 26 -10.60 -14.55 -23.40
N THR A 27 -9.60 -15.35 -23.80
CA THR A 27 -9.72 -16.82 -23.84
C THR A 27 -9.91 -17.42 -22.45
N SER A 28 -9.26 -16.85 -21.43
CA SER A 28 -9.41 -17.32 -20.04
C SER A 28 -10.84 -17.14 -19.52
N VAL A 29 -11.58 -16.13 -20.00
CA VAL A 29 -12.97 -15.90 -19.61
C VAL A 29 -13.87 -17.04 -20.12
N SER A 30 -13.74 -17.39 -21.40
CA SER A 30 -14.51 -18.51 -21.98
C SER A 30 -14.17 -19.84 -21.33
N GLU A 31 -12.89 -20.10 -21.08
CA GLU A 31 -12.44 -21.36 -20.45
C GLU A 31 -12.98 -21.53 -19.04
N VAL A 32 -12.98 -20.46 -18.23
CA VAL A 32 -13.57 -20.46 -16.89
C VAL A 32 -15.07 -20.76 -16.95
N LYS A 33 -15.78 -20.12 -17.88
CA LYS A 33 -17.21 -20.34 -18.06
C LYS A 33 -17.50 -21.79 -18.44
N ASP A 34 -16.87 -22.27 -19.50
CA ASP A 34 -17.11 -23.60 -20.05
C ASP A 34 -16.74 -24.69 -19.03
N LEU A 35 -15.66 -24.51 -18.27
CA LEU A 35 -15.27 -25.43 -17.22
C LEU A 35 -16.30 -25.47 -16.08
N ILE A 36 -16.70 -24.33 -15.52
CA ILE A 36 -17.62 -24.30 -14.39
C ILE A 36 -19.01 -24.80 -14.80
N GLU A 37 -19.52 -24.35 -15.95
CA GLU A 37 -20.85 -24.74 -16.45
C GLU A 37 -20.91 -26.22 -16.86
N SER A 38 -19.80 -26.83 -17.28
CA SER A 38 -19.74 -28.27 -17.60
C SER A 38 -19.52 -29.16 -16.38
N GLU A 39 -18.67 -28.73 -15.43
CA GLU A 39 -18.33 -29.52 -14.26
C GLU A 39 -19.41 -29.45 -13.17
N CYS A 40 -20.20 -28.36 -13.13
CA CYS A 40 -21.22 -28.07 -12.10
C CYS A 40 -20.73 -28.43 -10.69
N PRO A 41 -19.65 -27.78 -10.20
CA PRO A 41 -19.05 -28.11 -8.91
C PRO A 41 -19.94 -27.72 -7.73
N ASP A 42 -19.65 -28.29 -6.56
CA ASP A 42 -20.32 -27.90 -5.32
C ASP A 42 -19.87 -26.51 -4.85
N SER A 43 -18.59 -26.18 -5.05
CA SER A 43 -18.02 -24.87 -4.74
C SER A 43 -17.15 -24.34 -5.87
N VAL A 44 -17.19 -23.01 -6.03
CA VAL A 44 -16.25 -22.27 -6.88
C VAL A 44 -15.43 -21.34 -5.99
N CYS A 45 -14.12 -21.55 -5.97
CA CYS A 45 -13.15 -20.71 -5.27
C CYS A 45 -12.60 -19.66 -6.24
N ILE A 46 -12.58 -18.39 -5.84
CA ILE A 46 -12.03 -17.30 -6.65
C ILE A 46 -10.86 -16.66 -5.89
N GLU A 47 -9.74 -16.39 -6.59
CA GLU A 47 -8.59 -15.62 -6.08
C GLU A 47 -8.91 -14.13 -5.85
N LEU A 48 -9.91 -13.87 -5.02
CA LEU A 48 -10.43 -12.54 -4.72
C LEU A 48 -10.75 -12.45 -3.23
N ASP A 49 -10.41 -11.31 -2.62
CA ASP A 49 -10.79 -11.02 -1.23
C ASP A 49 -12.11 -10.26 -1.15
N ALA A 50 -12.75 -10.28 0.02
CA ALA A 50 -14.05 -9.65 0.25
C ALA A 50 -14.10 -8.16 -0.08
N GLY A 51 -13.04 -7.41 0.22
CA GLY A 51 -12.99 -5.98 -0.08
C GLY A 51 -12.97 -5.71 -1.58
N ARG A 52 -12.17 -6.49 -2.33
CA ARG A 52 -12.17 -6.41 -3.80
C ARG A 52 -13.52 -6.85 -4.39
N TYR A 53 -14.12 -7.93 -3.88
CA TYR A 53 -15.45 -8.36 -4.31
C TYR A 53 -16.52 -7.27 -4.14
N GLU A 54 -16.60 -6.64 -2.96
CA GLU A 54 -17.55 -5.56 -2.70
C GLU A 54 -17.35 -4.36 -3.64
N SER A 55 -16.10 -3.97 -3.88
CA SER A 55 -15.77 -2.85 -4.76
C SER A 55 -16.09 -3.11 -6.23
N MET A 56 -16.00 -4.35 -6.69
CA MET A 56 -16.38 -4.74 -8.05
C MET A 56 -17.91 -4.72 -8.25
N ASN A 57 -18.66 -4.98 -7.18
CA ASN A 57 -20.12 -5.04 -7.21
C ASN A 57 -20.80 -3.66 -6.97
N GLN A 58 -20.09 -2.69 -6.38
CA GLN A 58 -20.60 -1.35 -6.07
C GLN A 58 -20.11 -0.30 -7.08
N LYS A 59 -20.71 -0.26 -8.27
CA LYS A 59 -20.25 0.64 -9.35
C LYS A 59 -20.58 2.14 -9.20
N GLU A 60 -21.54 2.59 -8.38
CA GLU A 60 -22.10 3.95 -8.60
C GLU A 60 -22.51 4.80 -7.39
N GLN A 61 -22.29 4.41 -6.12
CA GLN A 61 -22.90 5.16 -4.99
C GLN A 61 -22.08 6.30 -4.37
N TRP A 62 -20.82 6.51 -4.77
CA TRP A 62 -19.88 7.28 -3.94
C TRP A 62 -19.55 8.69 -4.43
N ALA A 63 -19.85 9.03 -5.69
CA ALA A 63 -19.42 10.28 -6.34
C ALA A 63 -19.89 11.55 -5.60
N ASP A 64 -21.05 11.51 -4.93
CA ASP A 64 -21.67 12.67 -4.28
C ASP A 64 -21.46 12.75 -2.74
N THR A 65 -20.64 11.89 -2.14
CA THR A 65 -20.55 11.80 -0.67
C THR A 65 -19.51 12.76 -0.07
N ASP A 66 -19.91 13.49 0.99
CA ASP A 66 -19.00 14.34 1.79
C ASP A 66 -17.98 13.49 2.58
N ILE A 67 -16.71 13.63 2.20
CA ILE A 67 -15.58 12.86 2.72
C ILE A 67 -15.37 13.07 4.22
N VAL A 68 -15.67 14.25 4.75
CA VAL A 68 -15.52 14.53 6.20
C VAL A 68 -16.51 13.67 6.99
N LYS A 69 -17.70 13.40 6.45
CA LYS A 69 -18.68 12.49 7.07
C LYS A 69 -18.22 11.04 6.99
N VAL A 70 -17.63 10.62 5.87
CA VAL A 70 -17.11 9.25 5.68
C VAL A 70 -15.95 8.95 6.64
N ILE A 71 -15.03 9.90 6.82
CA ILE A 71 -13.92 9.79 7.77
C ILE A 71 -14.44 9.73 9.21
N LYS A 72 -15.40 10.59 9.58
CA LYS A 72 -16.05 10.53 10.91
C LYS A 72 -16.80 9.23 11.16
N ALA A 73 -17.33 8.60 10.12
CA ALA A 73 -18.00 7.30 10.19
C ALA A 73 -17.03 6.11 10.22
N GLY A 74 -15.71 6.34 10.26
CA GLY A 74 -14.70 5.27 10.28
C GLY A 74 -14.53 4.53 8.96
N LYS A 75 -15.14 4.99 7.86
CA LYS A 75 -15.14 4.33 6.55
C LYS A 75 -14.05 4.84 5.60
N ALA A 76 -13.08 5.60 6.12
CA ALA A 76 -12.03 6.22 5.33
C ALA A 76 -11.21 5.19 4.52
N GLY A 77 -10.80 4.08 5.15
CA GLY A 77 -10.00 3.05 4.48
C GLY A 77 -10.71 2.41 3.27
N PHE A 78 -12.01 2.18 3.39
CA PHE A 78 -12.85 1.64 2.30
C PHE A 78 -12.99 2.64 1.15
N LEU A 79 -13.22 3.92 1.44
CA LEU A 79 -13.26 4.99 0.44
C LEU A 79 -11.95 5.09 -0.35
N PHE A 80 -10.81 5.11 0.35
CA PHE A 80 -9.50 5.16 -0.29
C PHE A 80 -9.22 3.93 -1.16
N ALA A 81 -9.60 2.74 -0.71
CA ALA A 81 -9.48 1.50 -1.49
C ALA A 81 -10.30 1.58 -2.79
N ASN A 82 -11.55 2.07 -2.72
CA ASN A 82 -12.38 2.24 -3.91
C ASN A 82 -11.80 3.26 -4.88
N ILE A 83 -11.31 4.42 -4.41
CA ILE A 83 -10.69 5.42 -5.30
C ILE A 83 -9.45 4.84 -6.01
N ILE A 84 -8.57 4.14 -5.28
CA ILE A 84 -7.37 3.52 -5.87
C ILE A 84 -7.79 2.48 -6.90
N LEU A 85 -8.77 1.64 -6.58
CA LEU A 85 -9.23 0.58 -7.48
C LEU A 85 -9.93 1.16 -8.71
N SER A 86 -10.82 2.15 -8.57
CA SER A 86 -11.49 2.81 -9.68
C SER A 86 -10.51 3.51 -10.62
N ASN A 87 -9.48 4.16 -10.06
CA ASN A 87 -8.42 4.79 -10.87
C ASN A 87 -7.56 3.75 -11.60
N TYR A 88 -7.23 2.63 -10.94
CA TYR A 88 -6.50 1.53 -11.56
C TYR A 88 -7.33 0.86 -12.67
N GLN A 89 -8.60 0.57 -12.40
CA GLN A 89 -9.56 0.03 -13.37
C GLN A 89 -9.74 0.94 -14.58
N ARG A 90 -9.85 2.26 -14.38
CA ARG A 90 -9.95 3.25 -15.45
C ARG A 90 -8.67 3.28 -16.30
N LYS A 91 -7.50 3.32 -15.67
CA LYS A 91 -6.20 3.32 -16.37
C LYS A 91 -5.99 2.04 -17.19
N LEU A 92 -6.36 0.88 -16.65
CA LEU A 92 -6.30 -0.39 -17.38
C LEU A 92 -7.31 -0.45 -18.54
N ALA A 93 -8.54 0.03 -18.32
CA ALA A 93 -9.56 0.10 -19.36
C ALA A 93 -9.16 1.04 -20.52
N GLU A 94 -8.49 2.15 -20.22
CA GLU A 94 -8.00 3.12 -21.21
C GLU A 94 -6.77 2.62 -21.99
N GLN A 95 -5.89 1.83 -21.37
CA GLN A 95 -4.67 1.35 -22.03
C GLN A 95 -4.82 0.04 -22.79
N PHE A 96 -5.79 -0.81 -22.42
CA PHE A 96 -5.81 -2.19 -22.92
C PHE A 96 -7.10 -2.64 -23.60
N ASP A 97 -8.19 -1.84 -23.62
CA ASP A 97 -9.54 -2.29 -24.04
C ASP A 97 -9.98 -3.63 -23.39
N ILE A 98 -9.31 -4.00 -22.29
CA ILE A 98 -9.42 -5.26 -21.55
C ILE A 98 -9.72 -4.89 -20.10
N ARG A 99 -10.86 -5.38 -19.59
CA ARG A 99 -11.20 -5.21 -18.17
C ARG A 99 -10.50 -6.31 -17.39
N SER A 100 -9.39 -6.00 -16.72
CA SER A 100 -8.71 -6.94 -15.82
C SER A 100 -9.68 -7.49 -14.76
N GLY A 101 -9.62 -8.80 -14.48
CA GLY A 101 -10.51 -9.47 -13.53
C GLY A 101 -11.82 -10.01 -14.13
N GLN A 102 -11.95 -10.02 -15.46
CA GLN A 102 -13.13 -10.57 -16.15
C GLN A 102 -13.28 -12.07 -15.92
N GLU A 103 -12.18 -12.80 -15.85
CA GLU A 103 -12.15 -14.24 -15.55
C GLU A 103 -12.69 -14.54 -14.14
N MET A 104 -12.37 -13.71 -13.15
CA MET A 104 -12.90 -13.83 -11.79
C MET A 104 -14.40 -13.53 -11.76
N MET A 105 -14.85 -12.46 -12.45
CA MET A 105 -16.27 -12.12 -12.56
C MET A 105 -17.07 -13.22 -13.26
N GLN A 106 -16.54 -13.77 -14.34
CA GLN A 106 -17.16 -14.89 -15.04
C GLN A 106 -17.24 -16.12 -14.13
N GLY A 107 -16.22 -16.38 -13.32
CA GLY A 107 -16.26 -17.46 -12.32
C GLY A 107 -17.39 -17.27 -11.29
N ILE A 108 -17.58 -16.05 -10.82
CA ILE A 108 -18.68 -15.67 -9.89
C ILE A 108 -20.04 -15.88 -10.56
N GLU A 109 -20.24 -15.35 -11.77
CA GLU A 109 -21.49 -15.50 -12.51
C GLU A 109 -21.81 -16.96 -12.81
N SER A 110 -20.80 -17.76 -13.16
CA SER A 110 -20.98 -19.18 -13.47
C SER A 110 -21.30 -19.99 -12.22
N ALA A 111 -20.69 -19.64 -11.07
CA ALA A 111 -21.02 -20.23 -9.78
C ALA A 111 -22.50 -20.01 -9.42
N GLU A 112 -22.99 -18.77 -9.57
CA GLU A 112 -24.40 -18.42 -9.32
C GLU A 112 -25.35 -19.18 -10.25
N LYS A 113 -25.03 -19.27 -11.55
CA LYS A 113 -25.85 -20.00 -12.53
C LYS A 113 -25.96 -21.50 -12.23
N CYS A 114 -24.86 -22.12 -11.82
CA CYS A 114 -24.80 -23.55 -11.49
C CYS A 114 -25.31 -23.85 -10.08
N GLY A 115 -25.60 -22.83 -9.26
CA GLY A 115 -25.97 -23.00 -7.86
C GLY A 115 -24.83 -23.47 -6.96
N ALA A 116 -23.57 -23.27 -7.40
CA ALA A 116 -22.39 -23.60 -6.64
C ALA A 116 -22.15 -22.59 -5.51
N GLN A 117 -21.56 -23.03 -4.41
CA GLN A 117 -21.18 -22.13 -3.33
C GLN A 117 -19.95 -21.30 -3.73
N LEU A 118 -20.10 -19.97 -3.73
CA LEU A 118 -18.99 -19.05 -3.96
C LEU A 118 -18.09 -18.96 -2.73
N VAL A 119 -16.79 -19.18 -2.91
CA VAL A 119 -15.76 -19.04 -1.87
C VAL A 119 -14.73 -18.00 -2.32
N LEU A 120 -14.69 -16.87 -1.60
CA LEU A 120 -13.61 -15.90 -1.73
C LEU A 120 -12.37 -16.47 -1.05
N ALA A 121 -11.42 -16.94 -1.87
CA ALA A 121 -10.31 -17.77 -1.41
C ALA A 121 -9.06 -16.97 -1.07
N ASP A 122 -8.99 -15.69 -1.45
CA ASP A 122 -7.80 -14.88 -1.21
C ASP A 122 -7.88 -14.10 0.12
N ARG A 123 -6.70 -13.75 0.63
CA ARG A 123 -6.59 -12.94 1.85
C ARG A 123 -6.71 -11.46 1.52
N SER A 124 -7.04 -10.68 2.55
CA SER A 124 -7.02 -9.22 2.46
C SER A 124 -5.67 -8.72 1.93
N ILE A 125 -5.74 -7.93 0.86
CA ILE A 125 -4.56 -7.27 0.29
C ILE A 125 -3.87 -6.36 1.32
N GLN A 126 -4.63 -5.78 2.25
CA GLN A 126 -4.09 -4.96 3.35
C GLN A 126 -3.26 -5.81 4.32
N VAL A 127 -3.67 -7.04 4.64
CA VAL A 127 -2.87 -7.97 5.45
C VAL A 127 -1.58 -8.32 4.71
N THR A 128 -1.67 -8.66 3.42
CA THR A 128 -0.50 -8.95 2.56
C THR A 128 0.54 -7.84 2.60
N PHE A 129 0.14 -6.60 2.29
CA PHE A 129 1.06 -5.46 2.29
C PHE A 129 1.64 -5.16 3.67
N ASN A 130 0.85 -5.26 4.73
CA ASN A 130 1.34 -5.06 6.09
C ASN A 130 2.37 -6.11 6.50
N ARG A 131 2.19 -7.37 6.08
CA ARG A 131 3.14 -8.45 6.32
C ARG A 131 4.44 -8.24 5.53
N ILE A 132 4.38 -7.84 4.27
CA ILE A 132 5.56 -7.42 3.49
C ILE A 132 6.28 -6.28 4.22
N TRP A 133 5.57 -5.20 4.57
CA TRP A 133 6.19 -4.03 5.18
C TRP A 133 6.80 -4.30 6.55
N LYS A 134 6.21 -5.17 7.37
CA LYS A 134 6.74 -5.49 8.69
C LYS A 134 7.76 -6.61 8.67
N GLY A 135 7.61 -7.56 7.75
CA GLY A 135 8.40 -8.77 7.67
C GLY A 135 9.69 -8.63 6.85
N CYS A 136 9.76 -7.66 5.94
CA CYS A 136 11.01 -7.35 5.22
C CYS A 136 11.98 -6.53 6.08
N SER A 137 13.27 -6.80 5.89
CA SER A 137 14.37 -6.03 6.50
C SER A 137 14.43 -4.59 5.98
N LEU A 138 15.09 -3.69 6.73
CA LEU A 138 15.29 -2.31 6.26
C LEU A 138 16.07 -2.26 4.93
N TRP A 139 17.02 -3.17 4.76
CA TRP A 139 17.82 -3.24 3.54
C TRP A 139 16.99 -3.65 2.32
N GLU A 140 16.12 -4.66 2.45
CA GLU A 140 15.18 -5.05 1.39
C GLU A 140 14.22 -3.91 1.04
N LYS A 141 13.74 -3.15 2.03
CA LYS A 141 12.89 -1.97 1.81
C LYS A 141 13.61 -0.89 1.02
N MET A 142 14.85 -0.58 1.39
CA MET A 142 15.66 0.41 0.69
C MET A 142 15.95 -0.04 -0.73
N LYS A 143 16.33 -1.31 -0.93
CA LYS A 143 16.56 -1.89 -2.25
C LYS A 143 15.32 -1.81 -3.13
N LEU A 144 14.14 -2.16 -2.61
CA LEU A 144 12.88 -2.10 -3.34
C LEU A 144 12.51 -0.66 -3.72
N LEU A 145 12.67 0.28 -2.78
CA LEU A 145 12.50 1.71 -3.05
C LEU A 145 13.44 2.20 -4.14
N THR A 146 14.72 1.86 -4.09
CA THR A 146 15.67 2.25 -5.14
C THR A 146 15.33 1.64 -6.49
N THR A 147 14.90 0.38 -6.53
CA THR A 147 14.50 -0.27 -7.79
C THR A 147 13.28 0.42 -8.40
N ILE A 148 12.25 0.74 -7.61
CA ILE A 148 11.07 1.46 -8.10
C ILE A 148 11.43 2.87 -8.57
N ILE A 149 12.31 3.58 -7.85
CA ILE A 149 12.75 4.91 -8.25
C ILE A 149 13.53 4.83 -9.58
N MET A 150 14.46 3.88 -9.71
CA MET A 150 15.21 3.69 -10.95
C MET A 150 14.30 3.31 -12.11
N SER A 151 13.32 2.42 -11.92
CA SER A 151 12.37 2.04 -12.98
C SER A 151 11.42 3.15 -13.43
N ILE A 152 11.29 4.23 -12.64
CA ILE A 152 10.51 5.42 -13.03
C ILE A 152 11.41 6.43 -13.75
N ILE A 153 12.71 6.41 -13.47
CA ILE A 153 13.70 7.30 -14.10
C ILE A 153 14.13 6.73 -15.47
N ASP A 154 14.21 5.41 -15.59
CA ASP A 154 14.39 4.71 -16.86
C ASP A 154 13.04 4.67 -17.61
N ASP A 155 12.84 5.63 -18.49
CA ASP A 155 11.68 5.76 -19.39
C ASP A 155 11.92 4.93 -20.68
N GLU A 156 12.34 3.67 -20.54
CA GLU A 156 12.44 2.76 -21.69
C GLU A 156 11.04 2.21 -22.01
N GLU A 157 10.48 2.65 -23.14
CA GLU A 157 9.24 2.10 -23.68
C GLU A 157 9.44 0.61 -24.02
N ILE A 158 8.74 -0.26 -23.29
CA ILE A 158 8.73 -1.71 -23.55
C ILE A 158 8.19 -1.95 -24.95
N THR A 159 8.97 -2.62 -25.79
CA THR A 159 8.60 -2.94 -27.18
C THR A 159 7.53 -4.03 -27.24
N GLU A 160 6.81 -4.11 -28.36
CA GLU A 160 5.76 -5.12 -28.58
C GLU A 160 6.34 -6.55 -28.61
N GLU A 161 7.61 -6.70 -29.02
CA GLU A 161 8.36 -7.96 -29.00
C GLU A 161 8.75 -8.37 -27.57
N GLU A 162 9.24 -7.45 -26.74
CA GLU A 162 9.51 -7.71 -25.31
C GLU A 162 8.23 -8.06 -24.55
N LEU A 163 7.09 -7.47 -24.93
CA LEU A 163 5.79 -7.77 -24.34
C LEU A 163 5.32 -9.19 -24.68
N GLU A 164 5.53 -9.65 -25.91
CA GLU A 164 5.23 -11.04 -26.30
C GLU A 164 6.16 -12.05 -25.62
N GLU A 165 7.44 -11.72 -25.45
CA GLU A 165 8.38 -12.56 -24.69
C GLU A 165 7.97 -12.70 -23.21
N LEU A 166 7.46 -11.63 -22.59
CA LEU A 166 6.94 -11.65 -21.20
C LEU A 166 5.66 -12.47 -21.02
N LYS A 167 4.91 -12.76 -22.09
CA LYS A 167 3.69 -13.61 -22.03
C LYS A 167 3.99 -15.10 -21.94
N THR A 168 5.24 -15.51 -22.16
CA THR A 168 5.64 -16.90 -22.03
C THR A 168 5.71 -17.30 -20.55
N GLU A 169 5.18 -18.48 -20.22
CA GLU A 169 5.14 -19.01 -18.85
C GLU A 169 6.56 -19.11 -18.25
N ASP A 170 7.56 -19.40 -19.09
CA ASP A 170 8.97 -19.50 -18.73
C ASP A 170 9.62 -18.16 -18.37
N MET A 171 9.33 -17.07 -19.11
CA MET A 171 9.86 -15.73 -18.79
C MET A 171 9.17 -15.08 -17.61
N LEU A 172 7.85 -15.27 -17.48
CA LEU A 172 7.11 -14.84 -16.30
C LEU A 172 7.65 -15.55 -15.04
N SER A 173 7.86 -16.87 -15.14
CA SER A 173 8.46 -17.66 -14.06
C SER A 173 9.89 -17.23 -13.74
N ALA A 174 10.70 -16.91 -14.75
CA ALA A 174 12.07 -16.41 -14.57
C ALA A 174 12.11 -15.04 -13.88
N ALA A 175 11.29 -14.08 -14.31
CA ALA A 175 11.17 -12.76 -13.69
C ALA A 175 10.66 -12.84 -12.24
N LEU A 176 9.66 -13.69 -11.98
CA LEU A 176 9.17 -13.96 -10.62
C LEU A 176 10.22 -14.64 -9.74
N SER A 177 11.00 -15.56 -10.32
CA SER A 177 12.13 -16.22 -9.66
C SER A 177 13.26 -15.23 -9.33
N GLU A 178 13.59 -14.33 -10.25
CA GLU A 178 14.60 -13.28 -10.06
C GLU A 178 14.18 -12.26 -8.99
N LEU A 179 12.92 -11.82 -9.02
CA LEU A 179 12.31 -11.03 -7.94
C LEU A 179 12.42 -11.77 -6.60
N GLY A 180 12.13 -13.07 -6.60
CA GLY A 180 12.20 -13.89 -5.39
C GLY A 180 13.61 -14.10 -4.84
N ASN A 181 14.61 -14.17 -5.72
CA ASN A 181 16.02 -14.23 -5.35
C ASN A 181 16.53 -12.88 -4.82
N SER A 182 16.07 -11.78 -5.41
CA SER A 182 16.46 -10.42 -5.03
C SER A 182 15.76 -9.88 -3.79
N PHE A 183 14.55 -10.36 -3.49
CA PHE A 183 13.66 -9.90 -2.43
C PHE A 183 12.97 -11.08 -1.72
N LYS A 184 13.75 -11.88 -1.00
CA LYS A 184 13.27 -13.08 -0.31
C LYS A 184 12.09 -12.82 0.62
N GLY A 185 12.09 -11.70 1.36
CA GLY A 185 10.96 -11.28 2.17
C GLY A 185 9.70 -11.04 1.33
N VAL A 186 9.85 -10.34 0.20
CA VAL A 186 8.71 -10.04 -0.69
C VAL A 186 8.13 -11.33 -1.28
N LYS A 187 8.95 -12.26 -1.78
CA LYS A 187 8.46 -13.57 -2.26
C LYS A 187 7.71 -14.32 -1.19
N LYS A 188 8.30 -14.45 0.00
CA LYS A 188 7.69 -15.15 1.13
C LYS A 188 6.28 -14.63 1.40
N TYR A 189 6.14 -13.32 1.55
CA TYR A 189 4.86 -12.74 1.91
C TYR A 189 3.91 -12.64 0.72
N LEU A 190 4.35 -12.22 -0.46
CA LEU A 190 3.47 -11.96 -1.61
C LEU A 190 3.02 -13.23 -2.33
N VAL A 191 3.87 -14.26 -2.36
CA VAL A 191 3.65 -15.51 -3.10
C VAL A 191 3.48 -16.67 -2.13
N ASP A 192 4.53 -17.08 -1.43
CA ASP A 192 4.52 -18.37 -0.68
C ASP A 192 3.40 -18.44 0.38
N GLU A 193 3.24 -17.40 1.20
CA GLU A 193 2.16 -17.33 2.20
C GLU A 193 0.78 -17.14 1.57
N ARG A 194 0.71 -16.54 0.38
CA ARG A 194 -0.55 -16.35 -0.35
C ARG A 194 -1.02 -17.69 -0.92
N ASP A 195 -0.10 -18.49 -1.47
CA ASP A 195 -0.37 -19.86 -1.94
C ASP A 195 -0.84 -20.75 -0.81
N GLN A 196 -0.21 -20.65 0.38
CA GLN A 196 -0.66 -21.34 1.58
C GLN A 196 -2.09 -20.98 1.96
N TYR A 197 -2.42 -19.69 1.96
CA TYR A 197 -3.76 -19.21 2.29
C TYR A 197 -4.81 -19.70 1.27
N LEU A 198 -4.50 -19.57 -0.03
CA LEU A 198 -5.36 -20.02 -1.13
C LEU A 198 -5.59 -21.53 -1.05
N ALA A 199 -4.52 -22.32 -0.91
CA ALA A 199 -4.61 -23.78 -0.77
C ALA A 199 -5.46 -24.19 0.43
N TYR A 200 -5.29 -23.53 1.58
CA TYR A 200 -6.13 -23.77 2.76
C TYR A 200 -7.61 -23.50 2.46
N LYS A 201 -7.94 -22.37 1.82
CA LYS A 201 -9.31 -21.98 1.50
C LYS A 201 -9.96 -22.93 0.48
N ILE A 202 -9.21 -23.36 -0.53
CA ILE A 202 -9.66 -24.32 -1.55
C ILE A 202 -9.89 -25.69 -0.93
N LYS A 203 -8.92 -26.21 -0.17
CA LYS A 203 -9.00 -27.52 0.52
C LYS A 203 -10.22 -27.61 1.45
N ASN A 204 -10.55 -26.51 2.13
CA ASN A 204 -11.65 -26.43 3.09
C ASN A 204 -12.97 -25.90 2.49
N ALA A 205 -13.03 -25.66 1.17
CA ALA A 205 -14.26 -25.21 0.52
C ALA A 205 -15.37 -26.27 0.65
N PRO A 206 -16.65 -25.92 0.81
CA PRO A 206 -17.73 -26.88 0.99
C PRO A 206 -17.94 -27.82 -0.22
N GLY A 207 -18.50 -29.01 0.04
CA GLY A 207 -18.75 -30.01 -1.00
C GLY A 207 -17.55 -30.88 -1.35
N LYS A 208 -17.73 -31.76 -2.34
CA LYS A 208 -16.74 -32.76 -2.77
C LYS A 208 -16.06 -32.40 -4.09
N LYS A 209 -16.71 -31.60 -4.93
CA LYS A 209 -16.15 -31.13 -6.20
C LYS A 209 -15.95 -29.63 -6.15
N VAL A 210 -14.70 -29.19 -6.24
CA VAL A 210 -14.32 -27.78 -6.11
C VAL A 210 -13.57 -27.34 -7.36
N VAL A 211 -14.00 -26.24 -7.96
CA VAL A 211 -13.24 -25.55 -9.03
C VAL A 211 -12.63 -24.28 -8.44
N ALA A 212 -11.34 -24.05 -8.67
CA ALA A 212 -10.64 -22.84 -8.21
C ALA A 212 -10.11 -22.03 -9.41
N VAL A 213 -10.57 -20.79 -9.55
CA VAL A 213 -10.12 -19.84 -10.56
C VAL A 213 -8.98 -19.00 -9.99
N LEU A 214 -7.78 -19.19 -10.54
CA LEU A 214 -6.52 -18.69 -10.00
C LEU A 214 -5.71 -17.99 -11.10
N GLY A 215 -4.83 -17.07 -10.72
CA GLY A 215 -3.75 -16.61 -11.57
C GLY A 215 -2.77 -17.76 -11.81
N ALA A 216 -2.34 -17.95 -13.07
CA ALA A 216 -1.49 -19.07 -13.47
C ALA A 216 -0.23 -19.21 -12.61
N ALA A 217 0.38 -18.09 -12.20
CA ALA A 217 1.59 -18.05 -11.38
C ALA A 217 1.44 -18.69 -9.98
N HIS A 218 0.22 -18.79 -9.44
CA HIS A 218 -0.06 -19.37 -8.12
C HIS A 218 -0.32 -20.88 -8.17
N VAL A 219 -0.70 -21.43 -9.34
CA VAL A 219 -1.10 -22.84 -9.48
C VAL A 219 -0.02 -23.83 -9.03
N PRO A 220 1.28 -23.67 -9.39
CA PRO A 220 2.32 -24.59 -8.96
C PRO A 220 2.48 -24.64 -7.43
N GLY A 221 2.52 -23.48 -6.77
CA GLY A 221 2.67 -23.40 -5.31
C GLY A 221 1.45 -23.95 -4.57
N ILE A 222 0.24 -23.62 -5.04
CA ILE A 222 -1.01 -24.15 -4.48
C ILE A 222 -1.08 -25.68 -4.59
N ARG A 223 -0.65 -26.25 -5.72
CA ARG A 223 -0.63 -27.71 -5.91
C ARG A 223 0.20 -28.42 -4.84
N GLU A 224 1.33 -27.84 -4.45
CA GLU A 224 2.17 -28.37 -3.38
C GLU A 224 1.57 -28.15 -1.98
N GLU A 225 0.98 -26.99 -1.75
CA GLU A 225 0.41 -26.60 -0.46
C GLU A 225 -0.91 -27.33 -0.14
N LEU A 226 -1.68 -27.77 -1.14
CA LEU A 226 -2.93 -28.51 -0.93
C LEU A 226 -2.77 -29.77 -0.07
N TYR A 227 -1.59 -30.37 -0.03
CA TYR A 227 -1.29 -31.57 0.77
C TYR A 227 -0.64 -31.28 2.13
N LYS A 228 -0.47 -30.01 2.48
CA LYS A 228 0.11 -29.57 3.76
C LYS A 228 -0.97 -29.00 4.67
N ASP A 229 -0.66 -28.89 5.96
CA ASP A 229 -1.49 -28.18 6.92
C ASP A 229 -0.95 -26.76 7.13
N GLN A 230 -1.84 -25.78 7.07
CA GLN A 230 -1.53 -24.37 7.22
C GLN A 230 -2.15 -23.80 8.49
N ASP A 231 -1.41 -22.97 9.21
CA ASP A 231 -1.93 -22.17 10.31
C ASP A 231 -2.51 -20.86 9.76
N ILE A 232 -3.83 -20.85 9.54
CA ILE A 232 -4.50 -19.68 8.99
C ILE A 232 -4.45 -18.46 9.94
N ALA A 233 -4.43 -18.71 11.25
CA ALA A 233 -4.37 -17.64 12.23
C ALA A 233 -3.01 -16.93 12.18
N GLU A 234 -1.93 -17.67 11.95
CA GLU A 234 -0.61 -17.08 11.72
C GLU A 234 -0.59 -16.23 10.44
N LEU A 235 -1.17 -16.73 9.34
CA LEU A 235 -1.21 -16.06 8.04
C LEU A 235 -2.05 -14.77 8.05
N GLU A 236 -3.08 -14.70 8.89
CA GLU A 236 -3.92 -13.52 9.10
C GLU A 236 -3.34 -12.54 10.14
N SER A 237 -2.49 -13.02 11.05
CA SER A 237 -1.86 -12.16 12.05
C SER A 237 -0.84 -11.20 11.42
N LEU A 238 -0.49 -10.12 12.14
CA LEU A 238 0.62 -9.27 11.73
C LEU A 238 1.86 -9.59 12.56
N PRO A 239 3.07 -9.67 11.96
CA PRO A 239 4.28 -9.85 12.73
C PRO A 239 4.44 -8.72 13.76
N PRO A 240 5.00 -9.03 14.94
CA PRO A 240 5.07 -8.08 16.04
C PRO A 240 5.90 -6.85 15.67
N LYS A 241 5.48 -5.67 16.14
CA LYS A 241 6.24 -4.42 15.92
C LYS A 241 7.56 -4.49 16.67
N SER A 242 8.68 -4.23 15.98
CA SER A 242 9.98 -4.07 16.64
C SER A 242 9.93 -2.90 17.62
N LYS A 243 10.33 -3.14 18.88
CA LYS A 243 10.44 -2.09 19.90
C LYS A 243 11.62 -1.15 19.65
N ALA A 244 12.60 -1.56 18.84
CA ALA A 244 13.83 -0.81 18.58
C ALA A 244 13.56 0.56 17.96
N GLY A 245 12.62 0.65 17.00
CA GLY A 245 12.26 1.93 16.37
C GLY A 245 11.69 2.95 17.37
N LYS A 246 10.91 2.49 18.36
CA LYS A 246 10.41 3.36 19.43
C LYS A 246 11.55 3.83 20.33
N ILE A 247 12.49 2.94 20.68
CA ILE A 247 13.64 3.29 21.53
C ILE A 247 14.53 4.32 20.83
N ILE A 248 14.91 4.08 19.58
CA ILE A 248 15.77 4.99 18.78
C ILE A 248 15.05 6.32 18.54
N GLY A 249 13.76 6.30 18.22
CA GLY A 249 12.99 7.53 17.96
C GLY A 249 12.91 8.45 19.17
N TRP A 250 12.89 7.90 20.39
CA TRP A 250 12.85 8.69 21.62
C TRP A 250 14.23 9.05 22.17
N SER A 251 15.28 8.29 21.85
CA SER A 251 16.63 8.57 22.37
C SER A 251 17.19 9.91 21.88
N ILE A 252 16.93 10.28 20.62
CA ILE A 252 17.42 11.52 20.03
C ILE A 252 16.81 12.78 20.71
N PRO A 253 15.47 12.94 20.81
CA PRO A 253 14.88 14.07 21.53
C PRO A 253 15.31 14.15 23.00
N ILE A 254 15.36 13.00 23.68
CA ILE A 254 15.79 12.95 25.09
C ILE A 254 17.23 13.45 25.23
N LEU A 255 18.14 12.98 24.38
CA LEU A 255 19.53 13.42 24.38
C LEU A 255 19.65 14.93 24.14
N LEU A 256 18.93 15.48 23.16
CA LEU A 256 18.97 16.92 22.88
C LEU A 256 18.46 17.75 24.06
N VAL A 257 17.37 17.34 24.70
CA VAL A 257 16.87 18.01 25.92
C VAL A 257 17.90 17.94 27.05
N LEU A 258 18.53 16.78 27.25
CA LEU A 258 19.58 16.61 28.26
C LEU A 258 20.79 17.50 28.00
N LEU A 259 21.23 17.65 26.75
CA LEU A 259 22.32 18.57 26.38
C LEU A 259 21.97 20.02 26.72
N VAL A 260 20.75 20.46 26.38
CA VAL A 260 20.29 21.82 26.68
C VAL A 260 20.22 22.05 28.20
N LEU A 261 19.64 21.11 28.95
CA LEU A 261 19.58 21.17 30.41
C LEU A 261 20.98 21.22 31.05
N ALA A 262 21.92 20.41 30.56
CA ALA A 262 23.30 20.43 31.02
C ALA A 262 23.97 21.80 30.76
N THR A 263 23.79 22.38 29.57
CA THR A 263 24.26 23.76 29.29
C THR A 263 23.68 24.77 30.27
N PHE A 264 22.39 24.70 30.59
CA PHE A 264 21.75 25.61 31.55
C PHE A 264 22.39 25.56 32.94
N THR A 265 22.94 24.41 33.36
CA THR A 265 23.63 24.29 34.66
C THR A 265 24.99 25.00 34.69
N VAL A 266 25.63 25.20 33.54
CA VAL A 266 26.97 25.84 33.43
C VAL A 266 26.85 27.30 33.00
N ASN A 267 26.09 27.57 31.94
CA ASN A 267 25.86 28.91 31.41
C ASN A 267 24.40 29.06 30.96
N PRO A 268 23.55 29.72 31.77
CA PRO A 268 22.16 29.98 31.41
C PRO A 268 21.97 30.77 30.11
N GLY A 269 22.93 31.64 29.75
CA GLY A 269 22.90 32.41 28.51
C GLY A 269 23.03 31.49 27.28
N SER A 270 23.99 30.57 27.31
CA SER A 270 24.19 29.56 26.26
C SER A 270 22.99 28.59 26.16
N GLY A 271 22.41 28.18 27.29
CA GLY A 271 21.20 27.35 27.30
C GLY A 271 19.98 28.06 26.66
N TRP A 272 19.83 29.35 26.91
CA TRP A 272 18.80 30.17 26.26
C TRP A 272 19.06 30.33 24.76
N GLU A 273 20.31 30.55 24.38
CA GLU A 273 20.71 30.63 22.98
C GLU A 273 20.39 29.34 22.21
N GLN A 274 20.73 28.17 22.77
CA GLN A 274 20.38 26.86 22.22
C GLN A 274 18.87 26.72 22.00
N THR A 275 18.09 27.03 23.05
CA THR A 275 16.62 26.90 23.02
C THR A 275 16.02 27.81 21.96
N ARG A 276 16.43 29.09 21.93
CA ARG A 276 15.94 30.08 20.97
C ARG A 276 16.30 29.71 19.55
N ASN A 277 17.56 29.34 19.29
CA ASN A 277 18.03 29.04 17.94
C ASN A 277 17.34 27.79 17.39
N TRP A 278 17.21 26.72 18.20
CA TRP A 278 16.47 25.53 17.80
C TRP A 278 14.99 25.83 17.52
N LEU A 279 14.35 26.64 18.38
CA LEU A 279 12.95 27.04 18.17
C LEU A 279 12.78 27.86 16.89
N LEU A 280 13.67 28.83 16.63
CA LEU A 280 13.63 29.68 15.45
C LEU A 280 13.77 28.84 14.17
N TRP A 281 14.78 27.97 14.08
CA TRP A 281 14.99 27.14 12.90
C TRP A 281 13.82 26.19 12.64
N THR A 282 13.34 25.52 13.69
CA THR A 282 12.27 24.51 13.58
C THR A 282 10.94 25.14 13.19
N THR A 283 10.55 26.25 13.84
CA THR A 283 9.26 26.90 13.60
C THR A 283 9.22 27.67 12.27
N SER A 284 10.28 28.42 11.95
CA SER A 284 10.33 29.23 10.74
C SER A 284 10.33 28.38 9.47
N LEU A 285 11.16 27.32 9.41
CA LEU A 285 11.24 26.48 8.23
C LEU A 285 9.98 25.63 8.03
N ALA A 286 9.32 25.17 9.11
CA ALA A 286 8.01 24.53 9.00
C ALA A 286 6.94 25.49 8.44
N GLY A 287 6.92 26.74 8.93
CA GLY A 287 6.04 27.78 8.42
C GLY A 287 6.32 28.12 6.94
N ILE A 288 7.59 28.24 6.55
CA ILE A 288 8.01 28.44 5.16
C ILE A 288 7.56 27.27 4.29
N GLY A 289 7.68 26.03 4.76
CA GLY A 289 7.16 24.85 4.06
C GLY A 289 5.67 24.94 3.77
N ALA A 290 4.86 25.29 4.77
CA ALA A 290 3.42 25.50 4.61
C ALA A 290 3.10 26.68 3.67
N LEU A 291 3.90 27.75 3.73
CA LEU A 291 3.76 28.93 2.88
C LEU A 291 4.07 28.61 1.41
N LEU A 292 5.16 27.90 1.12
CA LEU A 292 5.56 27.47 -0.22
C LEU A 292 4.53 26.51 -0.83
N ALA A 293 3.91 25.68 0.02
CA ALA A 293 2.78 24.87 -0.39
C ALA A 293 1.55 25.70 -0.75
N GLY A 294 1.51 27.01 -0.50
CA GLY A 294 0.35 27.89 -0.68
C GLY A 294 -0.79 27.53 0.27
N GLY A 295 -0.44 27.13 1.49
CA GLY A 295 -1.39 26.80 2.55
C GLY A 295 -2.16 28.02 3.04
N HIS A 296 -3.34 27.77 3.61
CA HIS A 296 -4.13 28.77 4.29
C HIS A 296 -3.34 29.37 5.48
N ILE A 297 -3.59 30.65 5.82
CA ILE A 297 -2.86 31.35 6.89
C ILE A 297 -2.92 30.60 8.22
N LEU A 298 -4.06 29.99 8.55
CA LEU A 298 -4.21 29.20 9.77
C LEU A 298 -3.43 27.89 9.72
N SER A 299 -3.23 27.29 8.54
CA SER A 299 -2.38 26.11 8.37
C SER A 299 -0.91 26.46 8.59
N ILE A 300 -0.47 27.63 8.09
CA ILE A 300 0.89 28.16 8.33
C ILE A 300 1.12 28.41 9.82
N LEU A 301 0.18 29.06 10.52
CA LEU A 301 0.28 29.27 11.96
C LEU A 301 0.28 27.95 12.74
N THR A 302 -0.54 26.99 12.30
CA THR A 302 -0.57 25.64 12.90
C THR A 302 0.76 24.92 12.72
N ALA A 303 1.38 25.01 11.53
CA ALA A 303 2.71 24.47 11.28
C ALA A 303 3.76 25.05 12.24
N ILE A 304 3.77 26.38 12.41
CA ILE A 304 4.70 27.09 13.31
C ILE A 304 4.53 26.60 14.76
N VAL A 305 3.29 26.49 15.25
CA VAL A 305 3.02 26.07 16.64
C VAL A 305 3.28 24.57 16.85
N ALA A 306 2.97 23.73 15.87
CA ALA A 306 3.11 22.28 15.98
C ALA A 306 4.57 21.81 15.79
N ALA A 307 5.42 22.58 15.10
CA ALA A 307 6.79 22.18 14.76
C ALA A 307 7.67 21.79 15.97
N PRO A 308 7.71 22.54 17.09
CA PRO A 308 8.53 22.16 18.25
C PRO A 308 8.05 20.87 18.91
N ILE A 309 6.73 20.67 18.98
CA ILE A 309 6.11 19.47 19.55
C ILE A 309 6.43 18.26 18.66
N SER A 310 6.34 18.45 17.35
CA SER A 310 6.69 17.44 16.35
C SER A 310 8.17 17.07 16.40
N ALA A 311 9.07 18.06 16.47
CA ALA A 311 10.51 17.82 16.49
C ALA A 311 10.97 17.03 17.73
N LEU A 312 10.25 17.12 18.85
CA LEU A 312 10.52 16.34 20.07
C LEU A 312 9.78 15.00 20.14
N SER A 313 8.94 14.68 19.15
CA SER A 313 8.13 13.46 19.15
C SER A 313 8.32 12.66 17.86
N PRO A 314 8.84 11.43 17.92
CA PRO A 314 8.99 10.59 16.72
C PRO A 314 7.64 10.11 16.14
N VAL A 315 6.52 10.45 16.77
CA VAL A 315 5.17 10.02 16.38
C VAL A 315 4.33 11.17 15.83
N LEU A 316 4.68 12.42 16.13
CA LEU A 316 3.91 13.59 15.74
C LEU A 316 4.61 14.34 14.61
N ALA A 317 3.90 14.60 13.53
CA ALA A 317 4.40 15.36 12.38
C ALA A 317 3.68 16.70 12.28
N ALA A 318 4.42 17.81 12.25
CA ALA A 318 3.87 19.18 12.14
C ALA A 318 2.96 19.34 10.91
N GLY A 319 3.33 18.69 9.81
CA GLY A 319 2.56 18.66 8.58
C GLY A 319 1.19 18.01 8.74
N TRP A 320 0.98 17.06 9.65
CA TRP A 320 -0.35 16.49 9.88
C TRP A 320 -1.31 17.53 10.49
N PHE A 321 -0.84 18.30 11.47
CA PHE A 321 -1.66 19.36 12.07
C PHE A 321 -1.97 20.47 11.05
N SER A 322 -0.95 20.90 10.29
CA SER A 322 -1.09 21.86 9.20
C SER A 322 -2.04 21.35 8.11
N GLY A 323 -1.90 20.09 7.70
CA GLY A 323 -2.73 19.45 6.68
C GLY A 323 -4.18 19.22 7.10
N ILE A 324 -4.44 18.84 8.36
CA ILE A 324 -5.81 18.74 8.89
C ILE A 324 -6.48 20.11 8.89
N THR A 325 -5.73 21.15 9.28
CA THR A 325 -6.21 22.54 9.24
C THR A 325 -6.52 22.94 7.80
N GLU A 326 -5.63 22.64 6.85
CA GLU A 326 -5.84 22.91 5.43
C GLU A 326 -7.08 22.20 4.88
N ALA A 327 -7.25 20.92 5.23
CA ALA A 327 -8.39 20.12 4.82
C ALA A 327 -9.72 20.67 5.34
N HIS A 328 -9.73 21.20 6.56
CA HIS A 328 -10.91 21.84 7.14
C HIS A 328 -11.38 23.04 6.33
N PHE A 329 -10.45 23.86 5.81
CA PHE A 329 -10.77 25.05 5.03
C PHE A 329 -11.04 24.74 3.55
N ARG A 330 -10.26 23.85 2.93
CA ARG A 330 -10.44 23.54 1.50
C ARG A 330 -11.62 22.63 1.21
N LYS A 331 -11.99 21.75 2.14
CA LYS A 331 -13.08 20.77 2.01
C LYS A 331 -12.97 20.00 0.67
N PRO A 332 -11.96 19.13 0.52
CA PRO A 332 -11.79 18.34 -0.69
C PRO A 332 -13.01 17.45 -0.94
N LYS A 333 -13.37 17.26 -2.20
CA LYS A 333 -14.50 16.46 -2.67
C LYS A 333 -14.02 15.21 -3.40
N VAL A 334 -14.93 14.29 -3.72
CA VAL A 334 -14.62 13.04 -4.43
C VAL A 334 -14.03 13.31 -5.82
N GLU A 335 -14.51 14.33 -6.53
CA GLU A 335 -13.95 14.78 -7.81
C GLU A 335 -12.44 15.09 -7.73
N ASP A 336 -11.97 15.69 -6.63
CA ASP A 336 -10.55 15.99 -6.42
C ASP A 336 -9.72 14.69 -6.22
N PHE A 337 -10.34 13.61 -5.75
CA PHE A 337 -9.67 12.31 -5.61
C PHE A 337 -9.63 11.53 -6.93
N GLU A 338 -10.68 11.60 -7.73
CA GLU A 338 -10.74 10.95 -9.03
C GLU A 338 -9.77 11.57 -10.03
N SER A 339 -9.50 12.88 -9.93
CA SER A 339 -8.55 13.56 -10.81
C SER A 339 -7.08 13.42 -10.37
N LEU A 340 -6.81 12.80 -9.21
CA LEU A 340 -5.44 12.62 -8.67
C LEU A 340 -4.44 12.04 -9.67
N PRO A 341 -4.73 10.96 -10.43
CA PRO A 341 -3.75 10.38 -11.34
C PRO A 341 -3.26 11.38 -12.40
N LYS A 342 -4.18 12.23 -12.88
CA LYS A 342 -3.88 13.30 -13.84
C LYS A 342 -3.16 14.47 -13.18
N ASP A 343 -3.60 14.87 -11.99
CA ASP A 343 -3.09 16.06 -11.31
C ASP A 343 -1.71 15.83 -10.68
N LEU A 344 -1.37 14.60 -10.31
CA LEU A 344 -0.02 14.23 -9.83
C LEU A 344 1.04 14.32 -10.94
N GLY A 345 0.65 14.11 -12.20
CA GLY A 345 1.54 14.19 -13.36
C GLY A 345 1.88 15.61 -13.80
N SER A 346 1.36 16.66 -13.14
CA SER A 346 1.64 18.04 -13.52
C SER A 346 1.85 18.96 -12.32
N LEU A 347 2.85 19.85 -12.41
CA LEU A 347 3.13 20.85 -11.37
C LEU A 347 1.91 21.76 -11.08
N LYS A 348 1.13 22.06 -12.11
CA LYS A 348 -0.12 22.84 -11.97
C LYS A 348 -1.19 22.05 -11.21
N GLY A 349 -1.35 20.76 -11.51
CA GLY A 349 -2.29 19.88 -10.81
C GLY A 349 -1.96 19.72 -9.33
N LEU A 350 -0.67 19.62 -8.97
CA LEU A 350 -0.22 19.58 -7.58
C LEU A 350 -0.61 20.82 -6.75
N TRP A 351 -0.69 22.01 -7.37
CA TRP A 351 -1.03 23.25 -6.66
C TRP A 351 -2.51 23.63 -6.72
N HIS A 352 -3.28 23.08 -7.67
CA HIS A 352 -4.67 23.46 -7.92
C HIS A 352 -5.69 22.48 -7.34
N ASN A 353 -5.42 21.18 -7.42
CA ASN A 353 -6.29 20.15 -6.85
C ASN A 353 -6.26 20.22 -5.32
N LYS A 354 -7.41 20.15 -4.67
CA LYS A 354 -7.49 20.39 -3.21
C LYS A 354 -6.81 19.29 -2.41
N VAL A 355 -6.85 18.05 -2.87
CA VAL A 355 -6.23 16.89 -2.20
C VAL A 355 -4.72 16.96 -2.34
N THR A 356 -4.20 17.17 -3.55
CA THR A 356 -2.76 17.33 -3.79
C THR A 356 -2.20 18.52 -3.02
N LYS A 357 -2.97 19.61 -2.93
CA LYS A 357 -2.61 20.79 -2.15
C LYS A 357 -2.47 20.50 -0.66
N ILE A 358 -3.40 19.76 -0.07
CA ILE A 358 -3.31 19.33 1.34
C ILE A 358 -2.08 18.45 1.55
N LEU A 359 -1.84 17.49 0.66
CA LEU A 359 -0.65 16.63 0.70
C LEU A 359 0.64 17.44 0.60
N LEU A 360 0.68 18.43 -0.29
CA LEU A 360 1.81 19.34 -0.47
C LEU A 360 2.08 20.16 0.80
N VAL A 361 1.02 20.66 1.46
CA VAL A 361 1.14 21.34 2.76
C VAL A 361 1.74 20.40 3.80
N VAL A 362 1.28 19.15 3.89
CA VAL A 362 1.82 18.15 4.82
C VAL A 362 3.31 17.89 4.54
N ILE A 363 3.65 17.61 3.28
CA ILE A 363 4.99 17.23 2.85
C ILE A 363 5.97 18.39 3.08
N LEU A 364 5.68 19.58 2.55
CA LEU A 364 6.60 20.71 2.66
C LEU A 364 6.74 21.22 4.09
N THR A 365 5.67 21.17 4.90
CA THR A 365 5.77 21.46 6.34
C THR A 365 6.70 20.48 7.05
N ASN A 366 6.58 19.18 6.76
CA ASN A 366 7.43 18.15 7.36
C ASN A 366 8.89 18.27 6.91
N VAL A 367 9.14 18.54 5.62
CA VAL A 367 10.48 18.80 5.09
C VAL A 367 11.10 20.02 5.78
N GLY A 368 10.36 21.13 5.85
CA GLY A 368 10.81 22.33 6.55
C GLY A 368 11.12 22.08 8.03
N CYS A 369 10.22 21.39 8.73
CA CYS A 369 10.42 21.01 10.13
C CYS A 369 11.64 20.08 10.31
N ALA A 370 11.87 19.13 9.41
CA ALA A 370 13.01 18.21 9.47
C ALA A 370 14.33 18.94 9.27
N ILE A 371 14.43 19.81 8.25
CA ILE A 371 15.61 20.65 8.01
C ILE A 371 15.86 21.56 9.21
N GLY A 372 14.81 22.21 9.74
CA GLY A 372 14.90 23.06 10.92
C GLY A 372 15.37 22.31 12.17
N ASN A 373 14.87 21.09 12.38
CA ASN A 373 15.29 20.26 13.50
C ASN A 373 16.74 19.81 13.37
N ILE A 374 17.20 19.43 12.17
CA ILE A 374 18.61 19.06 11.92
C ILE A 374 19.52 20.25 12.19
N THR A 375 19.25 21.40 11.58
CA THR A 375 20.04 22.63 11.75
C THR A 375 20.03 23.10 13.21
N GLY A 376 18.87 23.10 13.85
CA GLY A 376 18.72 23.45 15.26
C GLY A 376 19.49 22.50 16.18
N SER A 377 19.44 21.19 15.93
CA SER A 377 20.14 20.18 16.73
C SER A 377 21.66 20.30 16.60
N LEU A 378 22.17 20.57 15.38
CA LEU A 378 23.60 20.83 15.17
C LEU A 378 24.05 22.09 15.93
N ASN A 379 23.22 23.14 15.95
CA ASN A 379 23.50 24.34 16.72
C ASN A 379 23.50 24.07 18.24
N ILE A 380 22.57 23.25 18.75
CA ILE A 380 22.58 22.80 20.16
C ILE A 380 23.92 22.13 20.48
N ILE A 381 24.35 21.15 19.68
CA ILE A 381 25.60 20.42 19.90
C ILE A 381 26.81 21.37 19.85
N GLY A 382 26.85 22.29 18.88
CA GLY A 382 27.92 23.27 18.75
C GLY A 382 28.07 24.18 19.98
N ILE A 383 26.97 24.76 20.46
CA ILE A 383 26.98 25.63 21.65
C ILE A 383 27.32 24.81 22.91
N PHE A 384 26.85 23.57 23.00
CA PHE A 384 27.19 22.68 24.11
C PHE A 384 28.70 22.46 24.17
N ILE A 385 29.34 22.07 23.06
CA ILE A 385 30.79 21.86 23.00
C ILE A 385 31.54 23.15 23.38
N GLN A 386 31.12 24.31 22.86
CA GLN A 386 31.75 25.60 23.19
C GLN A 386 31.60 26.01 24.65
N THR A 387 30.52 25.60 25.33
CA THR A 387 30.27 25.95 26.74
C THR A 387 31.12 25.10 27.68
N PHE A 388 31.50 23.89 27.26
CA PHE A 388 32.26 22.92 28.05
C PHE A 388 33.73 22.75 27.62
N SER A 389 34.16 23.47 26.57
CA SER A 389 35.57 23.61 26.17
C SER A 389 36.16 24.85 26.81
#